data_AF-A0AAN7HEM1-F1
#
_entry.id   AF-A0AAN7HEM1-F1
#
_cell.length_a   1.000
_cell.length_b   1.000
_cell.length_c   1.000
_cell.angle_alpha   90.00
_cell.angle_beta   90.00
_cell.angle_gamma   90.00
#
_symmetry.space_group_name_H-M   'P 1'
#
loop_
_entity.id
_entity.type
_entity.pdbx_description
1 polymer ?
#
loop_
_entity_poly.entity_id
_entity_poly.type
_entity_poly.pdbx_seq_one_letter_code
_entity_poly.pdbx_strand_id
1 'polypeptide(L)'
;MARLSVPTTARLPSSVRVDPSHPTATKILGRLSRSSLLSIALDWLDDSNLPLAQPYLRRDSDDEEFENEDADDLYPPERSVEAVREIYFSLQARKGSKREVLDRITEGDWRHGLTLYQLAMADLQYLYDHPTSQQWSAYRVVPLKAPRDSDGEEPPEVDKQSLTIPRFHPSTFLKTLQAQVLPDIKAHYNFDAHKSLPLLLLRIFILDSPYNTNLGLQTTTITTTNFDASRTVYIAFPDASPHIFISKPQTTTVSSSTASSIAPGGGGESKSLRTLLLEGIPKALSRPLQRQRFTLQSTKLVTRNLAELVERRGGGRTNHAAGGWSIYADERKRETPLDLVLPSPPLSSELSEEGEGGRRDGGGSKSAGGKRVVPPLMSDQEKREERAAKRARLVARARFGDTAKVGDGKGVERVDVVLEDAFPQGERENVEEEEEERDEGDRAAGRSARGGRKTQVDAALERAEEEDEDDDGRREDQPAGGWRPNVRLTFHGPHVFAGIRQLVECGIIDGERMPGWMTGEEGVTIGAVRNGRIRGHKGSGL
;
A
#
# COMPACT_ATOMS: atom_id res chain seq x y z
N MET A 1 -14.58 -44.87 1.76
CA MET A 1 -13.24 -45.08 2.37
C MET A 1 -12.58 -43.71 2.52
N ALA A 2 -12.31 -43.26 3.75
CA ALA A 2 -11.59 -42.02 3.99
C ALA A 2 -10.17 -42.14 3.43
N ARG A 3 -9.88 -41.42 2.34
CA ARG A 3 -8.55 -41.39 1.75
C ARG A 3 -7.65 -40.58 2.68
N LEU A 4 -6.61 -41.24 3.20
CA LEU A 4 -5.57 -40.60 4.02
C LEU A 4 -5.07 -39.33 3.32
N SER A 5 -5.00 -38.24 4.07
CA SER A 5 -4.56 -36.95 3.55
C SER A 5 -3.14 -36.68 4.08
N VAL A 6 -2.19 -36.49 3.16
CA VAL A 6 -0.77 -36.31 3.49
C VAL A 6 -0.45 -34.80 3.43
N PRO A 7 0.34 -34.25 4.37
CA PRO A 7 0.87 -32.89 4.26
C PRO A 7 1.71 -32.77 2.99
N THR A 8 1.37 -31.81 2.13
CA THR A 8 2.13 -31.52 0.91
C THR A 8 2.31 -30.02 0.78
N THR A 9 3.41 -29.58 0.18
CA THR A 9 3.67 -28.19 -0.21
C THR A 9 2.87 -27.76 -1.44
N ALA A 10 1.91 -28.59 -1.89
CA ALA A 10 1.14 -28.31 -3.10
C ALA A 10 0.15 -27.17 -2.87
N ARG A 11 0.03 -26.29 -3.86
CA ARG A 11 -0.99 -25.23 -3.87
C ARG A 11 -2.40 -25.81 -3.84
N LEU A 12 -3.32 -25.08 -3.22
CA LEU A 12 -4.74 -25.36 -3.35
C LEU A 12 -5.18 -25.06 -4.80
N PRO A 13 -5.82 -26.02 -5.50
CA PRO A 13 -6.30 -25.76 -6.85
C PRO A 13 -7.41 -24.71 -6.85
N SER A 14 -7.47 -23.92 -7.92
CA SER A 14 -8.51 -22.90 -8.10
C SER A 14 -9.92 -23.47 -8.16
N SER A 15 -10.07 -24.75 -8.52
CA SER A 15 -11.35 -25.46 -8.62
C SER A 15 -11.90 -25.99 -7.30
N VAL A 16 -11.16 -25.88 -6.17
CA VAL A 16 -11.69 -26.29 -4.87
C VAL A 16 -12.89 -25.42 -4.52
N ARG A 17 -14.02 -26.05 -4.18
CA ARG A 17 -15.25 -25.38 -3.76
C ARG A 17 -15.29 -25.23 -2.25
N VAL A 18 -15.84 -24.11 -1.81
CA VAL A 18 -16.16 -23.80 -0.42
C VAL A 18 -17.67 -23.75 -0.31
N ASP A 19 -18.22 -24.40 0.72
CA ASP A 19 -19.64 -24.40 1.02
C ASP A 19 -20.18 -22.95 1.10
N PRO A 20 -21.31 -22.63 0.45
CA PRO A 20 -21.83 -21.26 0.45
C PRO A 20 -22.27 -20.79 1.84
N SER A 21 -22.65 -21.71 2.75
CA SER A 21 -23.01 -21.41 4.14
C SER A 21 -21.79 -21.04 5.01
N HIS A 22 -20.58 -21.23 4.49
CA HIS A 22 -19.35 -20.99 5.23
C HIS A 22 -19.16 -19.50 5.57
N PRO A 23 -18.80 -19.12 6.82
CA PRO A 23 -18.69 -17.72 7.24
C PRO A 23 -17.70 -16.88 6.41
N THR A 24 -16.63 -17.49 5.90
CA THR A 24 -15.69 -16.81 4.99
C THR A 24 -16.33 -16.43 3.66
N ALA A 25 -17.12 -17.32 3.05
CA ALA A 25 -17.77 -17.05 1.77
C ALA A 25 -18.86 -15.97 1.93
N THR A 26 -19.72 -16.12 2.95
CA THR A 26 -20.76 -15.15 3.27
C THR A 26 -20.18 -13.78 3.61
N LYS A 27 -19.03 -13.69 4.29
CA LYS A 27 -18.36 -12.42 4.57
C LYS A 27 -17.74 -11.78 3.33
N ILE A 28 -17.06 -12.55 2.48
CA ILE A 28 -16.43 -12.01 1.26
C ILE A 28 -17.51 -11.41 0.35
N LEU A 29 -18.58 -12.17 0.07
CA LEU A 29 -19.71 -11.68 -0.73
C LEU A 29 -20.51 -10.59 -0.01
N GLY A 30 -20.69 -10.74 1.30
CA GLY A 30 -21.40 -9.80 2.16
C GLY A 30 -20.73 -8.43 2.29
N ARG A 31 -19.45 -8.27 1.93
CA ARG A 31 -18.76 -6.97 1.92
C ARG A 31 -18.96 -6.18 0.63
N LEU A 32 -19.32 -6.84 -0.47
CA LEU A 32 -19.44 -6.22 -1.78
C LEU A 32 -20.73 -5.41 -1.92
N SER A 33 -20.72 -4.39 -2.78
CA SER A 33 -21.94 -3.67 -3.14
C SER A 33 -22.85 -4.53 -4.03
N ARG A 34 -24.14 -4.18 -4.15
CA ARG A 34 -25.07 -4.88 -5.06
C ARG A 34 -24.56 -4.86 -6.51
N SER A 35 -24.10 -3.70 -6.98
CA SER A 35 -23.55 -3.55 -8.33
C SER A 35 -22.30 -4.39 -8.54
N SER A 36 -21.42 -4.46 -7.54
CA SER A 36 -20.20 -5.26 -7.61
C SER A 36 -20.51 -6.76 -7.64
N LEU A 37 -21.48 -7.22 -6.84
CA LEU A 37 -21.94 -8.61 -6.87
C LEU A 37 -22.49 -9.02 -8.24
N LEU A 38 -23.33 -8.18 -8.85
CA LEU A 38 -23.86 -8.42 -10.19
C LEU A 38 -22.76 -8.42 -11.25
N SER A 39 -21.83 -7.47 -11.18
CA SER A 39 -20.68 -7.41 -12.10
C SER A 39 -19.81 -8.65 -11.99
N ILE A 40 -19.56 -9.15 -10.78
CA ILE A 40 -18.76 -10.35 -10.55
C ILE A 40 -19.50 -11.59 -11.03
N ALA A 41 -20.80 -11.71 -10.76
CA ALA A 41 -21.60 -12.83 -11.24
C ALA A 41 -21.60 -12.90 -12.77
N LEU A 42 -21.68 -11.76 -13.46
CA LEU A 42 -21.56 -11.70 -14.92
C LEU A 42 -20.15 -12.08 -15.39
N ASP A 43 -19.10 -11.63 -14.71
CA ASP A 43 -17.70 -11.98 -15.03
C ASP A 43 -17.41 -13.47 -14.80
N TRP A 44 -18.05 -14.10 -13.82
CA TRP A 44 -18.00 -15.56 -13.62
C TRP A 44 -18.66 -16.34 -14.76
N LEU A 45 -19.67 -15.76 -15.40
CA LEU A 45 -20.42 -16.36 -16.51
C LEU A 45 -19.75 -16.10 -17.87
N ASP A 46 -18.67 -15.31 -17.94
CA ASP A 46 -17.92 -15.12 -19.18
C ASP A 46 -17.13 -16.39 -19.57
N ASP A 47 -17.00 -16.63 -20.87
CA ASP A 47 -16.46 -17.88 -21.45
C ASP A 47 -15.05 -18.24 -20.94
N SER A 48 -14.24 -17.24 -20.57
CA SER A 48 -12.89 -17.43 -20.04
C SER A 48 -12.88 -18.03 -18.63
N ASN A 49 -13.87 -17.69 -17.80
CA ASN A 49 -13.95 -18.03 -16.38
C ASN A 49 -14.87 -19.24 -16.13
N LEU A 50 -15.75 -19.55 -17.08
CA LEU A 50 -16.74 -20.62 -17.02
C LEU A 50 -16.18 -22.00 -16.60
N PRO A 51 -14.98 -22.45 -17.02
CA PRO A 51 -14.43 -23.73 -16.58
C PRO A 51 -14.17 -23.81 -15.06
N LEU A 52 -13.96 -22.67 -14.41
CA LEU A 52 -13.67 -22.57 -12.96
C LEU A 52 -14.84 -22.02 -12.16
N ALA A 53 -15.84 -21.44 -12.80
CA ALA A 53 -16.96 -20.75 -12.16
C ALA A 53 -18.34 -21.29 -12.59
N GLN A 54 -18.38 -22.52 -13.12
CA GLN A 54 -19.59 -23.11 -13.67
C GLN A 54 -20.77 -23.07 -12.67
N PRO A 55 -21.91 -22.46 -13.06
CA PRO A 55 -23.13 -22.47 -12.26
C PRO A 55 -23.75 -23.86 -12.24
N TYR A 56 -24.63 -24.09 -11.28
CA TYR A 56 -25.49 -25.25 -11.26
C TYR A 56 -26.54 -25.12 -12.36
N LEU A 57 -26.49 -26.03 -13.33
CA LEU A 57 -27.47 -26.12 -14.41
C LEU A 57 -28.33 -27.38 -14.22
N ARG A 58 -29.60 -27.26 -14.58
CA ARG A 58 -30.53 -28.39 -14.60
C ARG A 58 -30.06 -29.43 -15.62
N ARG A 59 -30.10 -30.72 -15.24
CA ARG A 59 -29.76 -31.83 -16.15
C ARG A 59 -30.98 -32.21 -16.98
N ASP A 60 -30.76 -32.57 -18.24
CA ASP A 60 -31.79 -33.05 -19.19
C ASP A 60 -32.16 -34.54 -18.95
N SER A 61 -32.20 -35.02 -17.71
CA SER A 61 -32.60 -36.42 -17.44
C SER A 61 -34.12 -36.55 -17.49
N ASP A 62 -34.63 -37.47 -18.33
CA ASP A 62 -36.04 -37.88 -18.50
C ASP A 62 -36.66 -38.57 -17.25
N ASP A 63 -36.15 -38.28 -16.05
CA ASP A 63 -36.60 -38.88 -14.79
C ASP A 63 -37.63 -37.96 -14.11
N GLU A 64 -38.92 -38.19 -14.41
CA GLU A 64 -40.09 -37.45 -13.86
C GLU A 64 -40.15 -37.43 -12.30
N GLU A 65 -39.40 -38.29 -11.61
CA GLU A 65 -39.30 -38.29 -10.14
C GLU A 65 -38.46 -37.13 -9.57
N PHE A 66 -37.48 -36.59 -10.31
CA PHE A 66 -36.69 -35.43 -9.89
C PHE A 66 -37.30 -34.08 -10.30
N GLU A 67 -38.34 -34.09 -11.14
CA GLU A 67 -39.03 -32.87 -11.59
C GLU A 67 -39.77 -32.15 -10.45
N ASN A 68 -40.18 -32.87 -9.41
CA ASN A 68 -40.94 -32.33 -8.29
C ASN A 68 -40.09 -31.72 -7.16
N GLU A 69 -38.81 -32.07 -7.00
CA GLU A 69 -37.95 -31.50 -5.94
C GLU A 69 -37.40 -30.11 -6.33
N ASP A 70 -36.96 -29.91 -7.57
CA ASP A 70 -36.40 -28.63 -8.03
C ASP A 70 -37.49 -27.57 -8.35
N ALA A 71 -38.77 -27.96 -8.44
CA ALA A 71 -39.87 -27.05 -8.74
C ALA A 71 -40.36 -26.24 -7.52
N ASP A 72 -40.13 -26.77 -6.32
CA ASP A 72 -40.46 -26.13 -5.04
C ASP A 72 -39.34 -25.21 -4.53
N ASP A 73 -38.18 -25.18 -5.21
CA ASP A 73 -37.05 -24.31 -4.88
C ASP A 73 -37.38 -22.83 -5.18
N LEU A 74 -37.02 -21.94 -4.24
CA LEU A 74 -37.20 -20.49 -4.39
C LEU A 74 -36.44 -19.92 -5.60
N TYR A 75 -35.34 -20.58 -5.99
CA TYR A 75 -34.48 -20.20 -7.08
C TYR A 75 -34.23 -21.42 -8.00
N PRO A 76 -35.15 -21.71 -8.94
CA PRO A 76 -35.03 -22.87 -9.80
C PRO A 76 -33.78 -22.76 -10.69
N PRO A 77 -33.09 -23.89 -10.93
CA PRO A 77 -31.89 -23.94 -11.75
C PRO A 77 -32.23 -23.85 -13.24
N GLU A 78 -31.48 -23.05 -13.97
CA GLU A 78 -31.68 -22.87 -15.41
C GLU A 78 -31.01 -23.96 -16.25
N ARG A 79 -31.46 -24.10 -17.51
CA ARG A 79 -30.93 -25.10 -18.46
C ARG A 79 -29.66 -24.65 -19.18
N SER A 80 -29.45 -23.35 -19.35
CA SER A 80 -28.29 -22.81 -20.08
C SER A 80 -27.62 -21.65 -19.34
N VAL A 81 -26.34 -21.43 -19.64
CA VAL A 81 -25.55 -20.34 -19.04
C VAL A 81 -26.02 -18.98 -19.53
N GLU A 82 -26.49 -18.91 -20.78
CA GLU A 82 -27.04 -17.69 -21.37
C GLU A 82 -28.32 -17.26 -20.65
N ALA A 83 -29.19 -18.22 -20.29
CA ALA A 83 -30.39 -17.94 -19.51
C ALA A 83 -30.05 -17.36 -18.13
N VAL A 84 -29.05 -17.93 -17.44
CA VAL A 84 -28.54 -17.37 -16.17
C VAL A 84 -28.03 -15.94 -16.38
N ARG A 85 -27.29 -15.69 -17.48
CA ARG A 85 -26.78 -14.35 -17.82
C ARG A 85 -27.91 -13.33 -18.02
N GLU A 86 -28.98 -13.71 -18.71
CA GLU A 86 -30.16 -12.87 -18.91
C GLU A 86 -30.85 -12.52 -17.59
N ILE A 87 -30.92 -13.46 -16.65
CA ILE A 87 -31.45 -13.21 -15.30
C ILE A 87 -30.62 -12.14 -14.59
N TYR A 88 -29.29 -12.26 -14.58
CA TYR A 88 -28.41 -11.27 -13.95
C TYR A 88 -28.49 -9.89 -14.64
N PHE A 89 -28.65 -9.83 -15.96
CA PHE A 89 -28.92 -8.56 -16.66
C PHE A 89 -30.28 -7.96 -16.27
N SER A 90 -31.32 -8.79 -16.13
CA SER A 90 -32.64 -8.33 -15.67
C SER A 90 -32.59 -7.81 -14.24
N LEU A 91 -31.82 -8.46 -13.36
CA LEU A 91 -31.56 -8.03 -11.99
C LEU A 91 -30.78 -6.72 -11.98
N GLN A 92 -29.81 -6.53 -12.88
CA GLN A 92 -29.09 -5.27 -13.00
C GLN A 92 -29.99 -4.10 -13.42
N ALA A 93 -30.91 -4.33 -14.34
CA ALA A 93 -31.89 -3.33 -14.79
C ALA A 93 -32.94 -3.00 -13.72
N ARG A 94 -33.30 -3.98 -12.87
CA ARG A 94 -34.24 -3.79 -11.77
C ARG A 94 -33.58 -3.18 -10.54
N LYS A 95 -34.35 -2.42 -9.77
CA LYS A 95 -33.95 -2.00 -8.41
C LYS A 95 -34.40 -3.10 -7.44
N GLY A 96 -33.45 -3.79 -6.83
CA GLY A 96 -33.70 -4.89 -5.88
C GLY A 96 -32.78 -4.82 -4.67
N SER A 97 -33.00 -5.73 -3.71
CA SER A 97 -32.17 -5.80 -2.51
C SER A 97 -30.83 -6.45 -2.84
N LYS A 98 -29.79 -6.13 -2.06
CA LYS A 98 -28.52 -6.86 -2.10
C LYS A 98 -28.71 -8.31 -1.65
N ARG A 99 -29.57 -8.54 -0.65
CA ARG A 99 -29.82 -9.87 -0.09
C ARG A 99 -30.40 -10.81 -1.14
N GLU A 100 -31.34 -10.34 -1.94
CA GLU A 100 -31.92 -11.08 -3.07
C GLU A 100 -30.85 -11.61 -4.04
N VAL A 101 -29.86 -10.78 -4.38
CA VAL A 101 -28.75 -11.20 -5.27
C VAL A 101 -27.83 -12.21 -4.58
N LEU A 102 -27.56 -12.03 -3.29
CA LEU A 102 -26.71 -12.94 -2.53
C LEU A 102 -27.37 -14.30 -2.32
N ASP A 103 -28.65 -14.31 -1.97
CA ASP A 103 -29.46 -15.52 -1.78
C ASP A 103 -29.57 -16.27 -3.13
N ARG A 104 -29.81 -15.56 -4.25
CA ARG A 104 -29.78 -16.18 -5.59
C ARG A 104 -28.43 -16.81 -5.94
N ILE A 105 -27.31 -16.14 -5.64
CA ILE A 105 -25.95 -16.67 -5.90
C ILE A 105 -25.69 -17.92 -5.04
N THR A 106 -26.01 -17.87 -3.75
CA THR A 106 -25.60 -18.88 -2.76
C THR A 106 -26.55 -20.07 -2.69
N GLU A 107 -27.86 -19.84 -2.77
CA GLU A 107 -28.90 -20.87 -2.68
C GLU A 107 -29.36 -21.36 -4.06
N GLY A 108 -29.24 -20.53 -5.11
CA GLY A 108 -29.60 -20.88 -6.49
C GLY A 108 -28.40 -21.33 -7.31
N ASP A 109 -27.80 -20.38 -8.05
CA ASP A 109 -26.89 -20.67 -9.15
C ASP A 109 -25.56 -21.32 -8.72
N TRP A 110 -25.11 -21.14 -7.46
CA TRP A 110 -23.91 -21.80 -6.91
C TRP A 110 -24.19 -22.57 -5.61
N ARG A 111 -25.33 -23.26 -5.54
CA ARG A 111 -25.73 -24.10 -4.39
C ARG A 111 -24.73 -25.16 -3.94
N HIS A 112 -23.88 -25.66 -4.85
CA HIS A 112 -22.81 -26.61 -4.53
C HIS A 112 -21.50 -25.97 -4.05
N GLY A 113 -21.52 -24.66 -3.79
CA GLY A 113 -20.39 -23.91 -3.31
C GLY A 113 -19.57 -23.23 -4.40
N LEU A 114 -18.88 -22.20 -3.94
CA LEU A 114 -18.10 -21.26 -4.74
C LEU A 114 -16.66 -21.72 -4.79
N THR A 115 -16.02 -21.60 -5.95
CA THR A 115 -14.61 -21.97 -6.08
C THR A 115 -13.68 -20.95 -5.41
N LEU A 116 -12.49 -21.39 -5.01
CA LEU A 116 -11.46 -20.49 -4.49
C LEU A 116 -11.08 -19.40 -5.50
N TYR A 117 -11.23 -19.67 -6.80
CA TYR A 117 -11.10 -18.66 -7.86
C TYR A 117 -12.20 -17.60 -7.78
N GLN A 118 -13.47 -18.00 -7.67
CA GLN A 118 -14.59 -17.07 -7.50
C GLN A 118 -14.43 -16.19 -6.25
N LEU A 119 -14.01 -16.80 -5.12
CA LEU A 119 -13.69 -16.05 -3.90
C LEU A 119 -12.51 -15.09 -4.09
N ALA A 120 -11.49 -15.47 -4.89
CA ALA A 120 -10.37 -14.60 -5.21
C ALA A 120 -10.81 -13.38 -6.04
N MET A 121 -11.69 -13.58 -7.02
CA MET A 121 -12.27 -12.49 -7.82
C MET A 121 -13.11 -11.55 -6.96
N ALA A 122 -13.93 -12.10 -6.06
CA ALA A 122 -14.74 -11.31 -5.13
C ALA A 122 -13.88 -10.45 -4.18
N ASP A 123 -12.81 -11.02 -3.61
CA ASP A 123 -11.86 -10.30 -2.76
C ASP A 123 -11.12 -9.18 -3.52
N LEU A 124 -10.72 -9.44 -4.77
CA LEU A 124 -10.04 -8.44 -5.61
C LEU A 124 -10.99 -7.31 -6.02
N GLN A 125 -12.25 -7.62 -6.34
CA GLN A 125 -13.25 -6.59 -6.60
C GLN A 125 -13.48 -5.71 -5.37
N TYR A 126 -13.51 -6.28 -4.16
CA TYR A 126 -13.60 -5.49 -2.93
C TYR A 126 -12.40 -4.54 -2.78
N LEU A 127 -11.20 -5.00 -3.15
CA LEU A 127 -10.00 -4.17 -3.16
C LEU A 127 -10.12 -2.99 -4.14
N TYR A 128 -10.73 -3.21 -5.32
CA TYR A 128 -10.99 -2.16 -6.30
C TYR A 128 -12.04 -1.14 -5.83
N ASP A 129 -13.12 -1.62 -5.21
CA ASP A 129 -14.17 -0.76 -4.68
C ASP A 129 -13.68 0.08 -3.49
N HIS A 130 -12.72 -0.46 -2.72
CA HIS A 130 -12.16 0.15 -1.53
C HIS A 130 -10.62 0.16 -1.55
N PRO A 131 -10.00 1.07 -2.34
CA PRO A 131 -8.55 1.11 -2.51
C PRO A 131 -7.78 1.41 -1.21
N THR A 132 -8.42 2.06 -0.24
CA THR A 132 -7.85 2.36 1.09
C THR A 132 -8.10 1.29 2.14
N SER A 133 -8.69 0.15 1.77
CA SER A 133 -9.00 -0.95 2.70
C SER A 133 -7.76 -1.72 3.17
N GLN A 134 -6.67 -1.65 2.41
CA GLN A 134 -5.41 -2.32 2.71
C GLN A 134 -4.33 -1.32 3.11
N GLN A 135 -3.49 -1.71 4.06
CA GLN A 135 -2.26 -0.98 4.36
C GLN A 135 -1.08 -1.70 3.72
N TRP A 136 -0.34 -0.98 2.90
CA TRP A 136 0.77 -1.47 2.10
C TRP A 136 2.10 -0.99 2.68
N SER A 137 3.13 -1.84 2.59
CA SER A 137 4.50 -1.49 2.91
C SER A 137 5.36 -1.71 1.68
N ALA A 138 6.18 -0.72 1.32
CA ALA A 138 7.09 -0.82 0.18
C ALA A 138 8.46 -1.40 0.57
N TYR A 139 8.98 -2.25 -0.30
CA TYR A 139 10.27 -2.90 -0.19
C TYR A 139 11.04 -2.73 -1.49
N ARG A 140 12.35 -2.59 -1.41
CA ARG A 140 13.27 -2.58 -2.54
C ARG A 140 13.97 -3.93 -2.64
N VAL A 141 14.00 -4.51 -3.82
CA VAL A 141 14.75 -5.72 -4.13
C VAL A 141 16.19 -5.31 -4.39
N VAL A 142 17.12 -5.83 -3.58
CA VAL A 142 18.55 -5.54 -3.68
C VAL A 142 19.32 -6.86 -3.87
N PRO A 143 20.34 -6.92 -4.73
CA PRO A 143 21.20 -8.10 -4.83
C PRO A 143 21.88 -8.41 -3.49
N LEU A 144 21.84 -9.67 -3.06
CA LEU A 144 22.60 -10.14 -1.92
C LEU A 144 24.07 -10.26 -2.35
N LYS A 145 24.92 -9.37 -1.84
CA LYS A 145 26.38 -9.47 -2.02
C LYS A 145 26.83 -10.81 -1.43
N ALA A 146 27.50 -11.65 -2.21
CA ALA A 146 28.20 -12.80 -1.65
C ALA A 146 29.31 -12.25 -0.72
N PRO A 147 29.62 -12.89 0.42
CA PRO A 147 30.80 -12.52 1.18
C PRO A 147 32.00 -12.70 0.23
N ARG A 148 32.55 -11.58 -0.22
CA ARG A 148 33.88 -11.50 -0.83
C ARG A 148 34.81 -11.01 0.27
N ASP A 149 36.02 -11.56 0.25
CA ASP A 149 37.05 -11.43 1.27
C ASP A 149 37.30 -9.97 1.71
N SER A 150 37.75 -9.84 2.95
CA SER A 150 37.83 -8.62 3.76
C SER A 150 38.72 -7.50 3.24
N ASP A 151 39.44 -7.65 2.13
CA ASP A 151 40.47 -6.69 1.74
C ASP A 151 40.49 -6.49 0.23
N GLY A 152 40.03 -5.32 -0.21
CA GLY A 152 40.01 -4.92 -1.61
C GLY A 152 39.21 -3.65 -1.81
N GLU A 153 39.75 -2.52 -1.35
CA GLU A 153 39.35 -1.20 -1.86
C GLU A 153 39.56 -1.18 -3.38
N GLU A 154 38.47 -1.36 -4.12
CA GLU A 154 38.39 -0.90 -5.51
C GLU A 154 37.61 0.43 -5.52
N PRO A 155 38.00 1.38 -6.38
CA PRO A 155 37.35 2.69 -6.46
C PRO A 155 35.84 2.55 -6.74
N PRO A 156 35.01 3.56 -6.43
CA PRO A 156 33.57 3.50 -6.63
C PRO A 156 33.24 3.45 -8.13
N GLU A 157 33.31 2.25 -8.72
CA GLU A 157 32.73 1.99 -10.02
C GLU A 157 31.22 2.23 -9.92
N VAL A 158 30.66 2.87 -10.95
CA VAL A 158 29.21 3.01 -11.09
C VAL A 158 28.60 1.63 -10.94
N ASP A 159 27.83 1.43 -9.86
CA ASP A 159 27.40 0.12 -9.42
C ASP A 159 26.37 -0.47 -10.39
N LYS A 160 26.84 -1.04 -11.50
CA LYS A 160 26.02 -1.67 -12.55
C LYS A 160 25.22 -2.85 -12.00
N GLN A 161 25.58 -3.36 -10.82
CA GLN A 161 24.90 -4.46 -10.16
C GLN A 161 23.61 -3.97 -9.49
N SER A 162 23.56 -2.74 -8.99
CA SER A 162 22.33 -2.09 -8.50
C SER A 162 21.25 -1.90 -9.59
N LEU A 163 21.66 -1.94 -10.87
CA LEU A 163 20.78 -1.89 -12.04
C LEU A 163 20.23 -3.27 -12.45
N THR A 164 20.67 -4.36 -11.81
CA THR A 164 20.20 -5.71 -12.14
C THR A 164 18.85 -6.01 -11.47
N ILE A 165 17.78 -5.50 -12.07
CA ILE A 165 16.41 -5.81 -11.65
C ILE A 165 16.09 -7.27 -12.06
N PRO A 166 15.57 -8.12 -11.13
CA PRO A 166 15.20 -9.48 -11.49
C PRO A 166 14.09 -9.49 -12.53
N ARG A 167 14.28 -10.28 -13.60
CA ARG A 167 13.21 -10.52 -14.58
C ARG A 167 12.10 -11.34 -13.93
N PHE A 168 10.96 -10.70 -13.72
CA PHE A 168 9.79 -11.31 -13.11
C PHE A 168 8.99 -12.12 -14.14
N HIS A 169 8.78 -13.40 -13.85
CA HIS A 169 7.88 -14.26 -14.61
C HIS A 169 6.88 -14.93 -13.66
N PRO A 170 5.56 -14.63 -13.75
CA PRO A 170 4.57 -15.02 -12.75
C PRO A 170 4.55 -16.54 -12.45
N SER A 171 4.58 -17.38 -13.49
CA SER A 171 4.43 -18.82 -13.31
C SER A 171 5.69 -19.48 -12.70
N THR A 172 6.87 -18.98 -13.05
CA THR A 172 8.14 -19.47 -12.48
C THR A 172 8.26 -19.01 -11.04
N PHE A 173 7.93 -17.75 -10.78
CA PHE A 173 7.92 -17.18 -9.44
C PHE A 173 7.00 -17.97 -8.50
N LEU A 174 5.77 -18.31 -8.93
CA LEU A 174 4.86 -19.11 -8.10
C LEU A 174 5.39 -20.51 -7.79
N LYS A 175 5.97 -21.19 -8.78
CA LYS A 175 6.56 -22.53 -8.55
C LYS A 175 7.70 -22.47 -7.54
N THR A 176 8.57 -21.49 -7.66
CA THR A 176 9.69 -21.31 -6.72
C THR A 176 9.20 -20.88 -5.35
N LEU A 177 8.23 -19.96 -5.27
CA LEU A 177 7.63 -19.51 -4.02
C LEU A 177 6.99 -20.69 -3.27
N GLN A 178 6.26 -21.55 -3.96
CA GLN A 178 5.66 -22.76 -3.38
C GLN A 178 6.70 -23.72 -2.80
N ALA A 179 7.85 -23.87 -3.46
CA ALA A 179 8.94 -24.71 -2.96
C ALA A 179 9.60 -24.14 -1.68
N GLN A 180 9.43 -22.84 -1.39
CA GLN A 180 9.96 -22.19 -0.19
C GLN A 180 8.96 -22.12 0.96
N VAL A 181 7.67 -22.34 0.71
CA VAL A 181 6.64 -22.32 1.75
C VAL A 181 6.64 -23.64 2.53
N LEU A 182 6.45 -23.55 3.86
CA LEU A 182 6.42 -24.72 4.74
C LEU A 182 5.27 -25.67 4.37
N PRO A 183 5.47 -26.99 4.50
CA PRO A 183 4.44 -27.99 4.17
C PRO A 183 3.15 -27.89 5.02
N ASP A 184 3.22 -27.23 6.17
CA ASP A 184 2.07 -27.04 7.07
C ASP A 184 1.14 -25.91 6.61
N ILE A 185 1.59 -25.07 5.68
CA ILE A 185 0.86 -23.92 5.19
C ILE A 185 0.29 -24.24 3.80
N LYS A 186 -1.04 -24.22 3.68
CA LYS A 186 -1.71 -24.39 2.39
C LYS A 186 -2.21 -23.07 1.87
N ALA A 187 -1.81 -22.73 0.66
CA ALA A 187 -2.15 -21.46 0.06
C ALA A 187 -2.78 -21.62 -1.33
N HIS A 188 -3.77 -20.78 -1.59
CA HIS A 188 -4.30 -20.49 -2.91
C HIS A 188 -3.68 -19.18 -3.42
N TYR A 189 -3.26 -19.19 -4.68
CA TYR A 189 -2.58 -18.06 -5.32
C TYR A 189 -3.39 -17.62 -6.53
N ASN A 190 -3.66 -16.32 -6.65
CA ASN A 190 -4.30 -15.74 -7.82
C ASN A 190 -3.56 -14.48 -8.29
N PHE A 191 -3.25 -14.38 -9.58
CA PHE A 191 -2.72 -13.16 -10.18
C PHE A 191 -3.82 -12.36 -10.83
N ASP A 192 -3.69 -11.04 -10.77
CA ASP A 192 -4.61 -10.10 -11.40
C ASP A 192 -3.86 -8.83 -11.81
N ALA A 193 -4.18 -8.30 -12.99
CA ALA A 193 -3.58 -7.05 -13.47
C ALA A 193 -4.44 -5.88 -13.02
N HIS A 194 -3.83 -4.86 -12.39
CA HIS A 194 -4.59 -3.75 -11.85
C HIS A 194 -5.22 -2.91 -12.97
N LYS A 195 -6.53 -2.64 -12.85
CA LYS A 195 -7.32 -2.00 -13.93
C LYS A 195 -6.84 -0.59 -14.30
N SER A 196 -6.29 0.17 -13.35
CA SER A 196 -5.90 1.58 -13.55
C SER A 196 -4.42 1.91 -13.29
N LEU A 197 -3.66 1.00 -12.69
CA LEU A 197 -2.27 1.26 -12.27
C LEU A 197 -1.38 0.23 -12.97
N PRO A 198 -0.14 0.61 -13.36
CA PRO A 198 0.80 -0.31 -14.01
C PRO A 198 1.44 -1.25 -12.99
N LEU A 199 0.65 -2.19 -12.47
CA LEU A 199 1.09 -3.19 -11.50
C LEU A 199 0.32 -4.50 -11.62
N LEU A 200 1.00 -5.58 -11.26
CA LEU A 200 0.44 -6.92 -11.11
C LEU A 200 0.18 -7.23 -9.63
N LEU A 201 -1.03 -7.63 -9.30
CA LEU A 201 -1.41 -8.09 -7.97
C LEU A 201 -1.33 -9.62 -7.88
N LEU A 202 -0.79 -10.10 -6.77
CA LEU A 202 -0.84 -11.48 -6.33
C LEU A 202 -1.63 -11.56 -5.02
N ARG A 203 -2.78 -12.21 -5.06
CA ARG A 203 -3.54 -12.60 -3.87
C ARG A 203 -3.04 -13.95 -3.39
N ILE A 204 -2.67 -14.01 -2.10
CA ILE A 204 -2.32 -15.24 -1.40
C ILE A 204 -3.37 -15.46 -0.31
N PHE A 205 -4.16 -16.51 -0.45
CA PHE A 205 -5.12 -16.95 0.56
C PHE A 205 -4.55 -18.16 1.30
N ILE A 206 -4.26 -17.98 2.58
CA ILE A 206 -3.51 -18.93 3.40
C ILE A 206 -4.47 -19.62 4.36
N LEU A 207 -4.36 -20.94 4.46
CA LEU A 207 -4.96 -21.80 5.47
C LEU A 207 -3.86 -22.31 6.39
N ASP A 208 -3.97 -21.93 7.66
CA ASP A 208 -3.02 -22.27 8.73
C ASP A 208 -3.43 -23.63 9.35
N SER A 209 -3.28 -24.72 8.59
CA SER A 209 -3.46 -26.09 9.11
C SER A 209 -2.91 -27.15 8.13
N PRO A 210 -2.09 -28.10 8.62
CA PRO A 210 -1.55 -29.18 7.81
C PRO A 210 -2.64 -30.17 7.33
N TYR A 211 -3.80 -30.21 8.00
CA TYR A 211 -4.89 -31.14 7.71
C TYR A 211 -5.97 -30.58 6.77
N ASN A 212 -5.90 -29.29 6.41
CA ASN A 212 -6.83 -28.65 5.46
C ASN A 212 -6.52 -29.10 4.02
N THR A 213 -6.79 -30.37 3.73
CA THR A 213 -6.56 -30.97 2.41
C THR A 213 -7.78 -30.74 1.50
N ASN A 214 -7.61 -30.87 0.18
CA ASN A 214 -8.71 -30.73 -0.77
C ASN A 214 -9.93 -31.59 -0.37
N LEU A 215 -9.68 -32.76 0.22
CA LEU A 215 -10.75 -33.62 0.73
C LEU A 215 -11.45 -33.03 1.96
N GLY A 216 -10.72 -32.50 2.95
CA GLY A 216 -11.33 -31.85 4.11
C GLY A 216 -12.17 -30.63 3.73
N LEU A 217 -11.75 -29.88 2.71
CA LEU A 217 -12.50 -28.72 2.19
C LEU A 217 -13.79 -29.09 1.45
N GLN A 218 -13.92 -30.34 0.97
CA GLN A 218 -15.09 -30.83 0.22
C GLN A 218 -16.09 -31.64 1.06
N THR A 219 -15.71 -32.11 2.25
CA THR A 219 -16.58 -32.96 3.09
C THR A 219 -17.51 -32.11 3.96
N THR A 220 -18.81 -32.18 3.69
CA THR A 220 -19.90 -31.54 4.45
C THR A 220 -20.25 -32.24 5.76
N THR A 221 -19.70 -33.42 6.05
CA THR A 221 -20.06 -34.23 7.22
C THR A 221 -19.02 -34.16 8.34
N ILE A 222 -19.38 -33.43 9.40
CA ILE A 222 -18.89 -33.59 10.78
C ILE A 222 -17.36 -33.58 10.91
N THR A 223 -16.76 -32.42 10.72
CA THR A 223 -15.70 -31.83 11.56
C THR A 223 -15.34 -30.49 10.95
N THR A 224 -15.49 -29.43 11.74
CA THR A 224 -15.17 -28.04 11.42
C THR A 224 -13.83 -27.92 10.67
N THR A 225 -13.87 -27.66 9.36
CA THR A 225 -12.68 -27.15 8.66
C THR A 225 -12.44 -25.74 9.17
N ASN A 226 -11.37 -25.55 9.94
CA ASN A 226 -11.00 -24.26 10.52
C ASN A 226 -10.47 -23.29 9.45
N PHE A 227 -11.33 -22.87 8.53
CA PHE A 227 -11.17 -21.61 7.80
C PHE A 227 -11.18 -20.39 8.75
N ASP A 228 -11.50 -20.60 10.04
CA ASP A 228 -11.39 -19.62 11.10
C ASP A 228 -9.99 -19.01 11.23
N ALA A 229 -8.94 -19.75 10.85
CA ALA A 229 -7.55 -19.28 10.81
C ALA A 229 -7.09 -18.80 9.42
N SER A 230 -8.02 -18.59 8.46
CA SER A 230 -7.64 -18.17 7.11
C SER A 230 -7.25 -16.70 7.02
N ARG A 231 -6.22 -16.42 6.21
CA ARG A 231 -5.64 -15.09 6.07
C ARG A 231 -5.41 -14.74 4.61
N THR A 232 -5.68 -13.50 4.24
CA THR A 232 -5.36 -12.96 2.91
C THR A 232 -4.20 -11.99 2.98
N VAL A 233 -3.25 -12.15 2.06
CA VAL A 233 -2.13 -11.23 1.84
C VAL A 233 -2.10 -10.88 0.36
N TYR A 234 -1.87 -9.60 0.06
CA TYR A 234 -1.67 -9.12 -1.31
C TYR A 234 -0.23 -8.69 -1.50
N ILE A 235 0.33 -9.03 -2.65
CA ILE A 235 1.64 -8.56 -3.10
C ILE A 235 1.42 -7.83 -4.42
N ALA A 236 1.89 -6.60 -4.53
CA ALA A 236 1.85 -5.82 -5.76
C ALA A 236 3.26 -5.69 -6.34
N PHE A 237 3.37 -5.99 -7.63
CA PHE A 237 4.58 -5.87 -8.44
C PHE A 237 4.38 -4.72 -9.44
N PRO A 238 5.00 -3.55 -9.23
CA PRO A 238 4.90 -2.43 -10.15
C PRO A 238 5.76 -2.70 -11.40
N ASP A 239 5.26 -2.31 -12.55
CA ASP A 239 5.96 -2.50 -13.81
C ASP A 239 7.28 -1.72 -13.84
N ALA A 240 8.32 -2.38 -14.34
CA ALA A 240 9.66 -1.81 -14.53
C ALA A 240 10.27 -1.15 -13.27
N SER A 241 9.92 -1.63 -12.07
CA SER A 241 10.47 -1.12 -10.82
C SER A 241 11.21 -2.22 -10.03
N PRO A 242 12.27 -1.87 -9.27
CA PRO A 242 12.90 -2.79 -8.33
C PRO A 242 12.14 -2.88 -6.99
N HIS A 243 10.90 -2.39 -6.92
CA HIS A 243 10.14 -2.33 -5.68
C HIS A 243 9.02 -3.37 -5.66
N ILE A 244 8.64 -3.81 -4.47
CA ILE A 244 7.53 -4.73 -4.22
C ILE A 244 6.71 -4.14 -3.07
N PHE A 245 5.39 -4.14 -3.22
CA PHE A 245 4.50 -3.69 -2.15
C PHE A 245 3.79 -4.88 -1.53
N ILE A 246 3.79 -4.97 -0.21
CA ILE A 246 3.19 -6.09 0.53
C ILE A 246 2.14 -5.53 1.46
N SER A 247 0.92 -6.07 1.39
CA SER A 247 -0.16 -5.69 2.29
C SER A 247 0.04 -6.29 3.69
N LYS A 248 -0.55 -5.66 4.70
CA LYS A 248 -0.72 -6.32 6.00
C LYS A 248 -1.65 -7.54 5.84
N PRO A 249 -1.34 -8.69 6.46
CA PRO A 249 -2.22 -9.85 6.44
C PRO A 249 -3.55 -9.51 7.11
N GLN A 250 -4.67 -9.82 6.45
CA GLN A 250 -6.01 -9.68 7.02
C GLN A 250 -6.57 -11.03 7.42
N THR A 251 -7.08 -11.12 8.65
CA THR A 251 -7.85 -12.29 9.09
C THR A 251 -9.24 -12.22 8.48
N THR A 252 -9.65 -13.30 7.84
CA THR A 252 -10.97 -13.37 7.18
C THR A 252 -12.09 -13.57 8.19
N THR A 253 -11.82 -13.84 9.47
CA THR A 253 -12.83 -14.05 10.51
C THR A 253 -12.96 -12.88 11.48
N VAL A 254 -14.17 -12.69 12.00
CA VAL A 254 -14.52 -11.63 12.96
C VAL A 254 -14.35 -12.21 14.36
N SER A 255 -13.24 -11.95 15.03
CA SER A 255 -13.31 -11.78 16.47
C SER A 255 -14.02 -10.45 16.70
N SER A 256 -15.31 -10.53 17.04
CA SER A 256 -16.12 -9.41 17.49
C SER A 256 -15.31 -8.55 18.44
N SER A 257 -15.32 -7.23 18.21
CA SER A 257 -14.63 -6.19 18.96
C SER A 257 -15.13 -6.01 20.39
N THR A 258 -15.30 -7.10 21.12
CA THR A 258 -15.70 -7.20 22.52
C THR A 258 -15.06 -8.44 23.11
N ALA A 259 -13.80 -8.34 23.51
CA ALA A 259 -13.26 -8.89 24.76
C ALA A 259 -11.74 -8.99 24.70
N SER A 260 -11.10 -8.30 25.64
CA SER A 260 -9.88 -8.68 26.33
C SER A 260 -8.66 -9.12 25.50
N SER A 261 -7.67 -8.24 25.58
CA SER A 261 -6.23 -8.47 25.46
C SER A 261 -5.67 -9.58 26.38
N ILE A 262 -6.18 -10.81 26.32
CA ILE A 262 -5.62 -11.97 27.03
C ILE A 262 -5.80 -13.25 26.17
N ALA A 263 -5.13 -13.31 25.02
CA ALA A 263 -4.79 -14.56 24.36
C ALA A 263 -3.45 -14.36 23.61
N PRO A 264 -2.35 -15.03 24.00
CA PRO A 264 -1.01 -14.71 23.51
C PRO A 264 -0.68 -15.29 22.12
N GLY A 265 -1.67 -15.69 21.30
CA GLY A 265 -1.42 -16.44 20.04
C GLY A 265 -1.61 -15.68 18.72
N GLY A 266 -2.71 -14.93 18.54
CA GLY A 266 -3.13 -14.48 17.19
C GLY A 266 -2.28 -13.37 16.55
N GLY A 267 -1.57 -12.58 17.34
CA GLY A 267 -0.70 -11.51 16.84
C GLY A 267 0.70 -11.95 16.42
N GLY A 268 1.18 -13.10 16.91
CA GLY A 268 2.50 -13.63 16.60
C GLY A 268 2.56 -14.29 15.23
N GLU A 269 1.53 -15.05 14.87
CA GLU A 269 1.49 -15.81 13.63
C GLU A 269 1.39 -14.92 12.38
N SER A 270 0.64 -13.81 12.44
CA SER A 270 0.57 -12.84 11.33
C SER A 270 1.93 -12.17 11.06
N LYS A 271 2.73 -11.96 12.12
CA LYS A 271 4.12 -11.52 12.00
C LYS A 271 5.00 -12.62 11.44
N SER A 272 4.86 -13.85 11.92
CA SER A 272 5.58 -15.03 11.42
C SER A 272 5.34 -15.26 9.92
N LEU A 273 4.08 -15.21 9.46
CA LEU A 273 3.72 -15.33 8.04
C LEU A 273 4.32 -14.20 7.19
N ARG A 274 4.29 -12.97 7.69
CA ARG A 274 4.94 -11.84 7.00
C ARG A 274 6.45 -12.06 6.91
N THR A 275 7.10 -12.50 7.99
CA THR A 275 8.54 -12.82 8.00
C THR A 275 8.87 -13.93 7.01
N LEU A 276 8.06 -15.00 6.98
CA LEU A 276 8.20 -16.09 6.02
C LEU A 276 8.08 -15.60 4.57
N LEU A 277 7.12 -14.71 4.28
CA LEU A 277 7.01 -14.10 2.96
C LEU A 277 8.19 -13.17 2.64
N LEU A 278 8.66 -12.39 3.61
CA LEU A 278 9.81 -11.49 3.44
C LEU A 278 11.12 -12.26 3.17
N GLU A 279 11.24 -13.47 3.71
CA GLU A 279 12.37 -14.36 3.44
C GLU A 279 12.15 -15.17 2.13
N GLY A 280 10.93 -15.61 1.89
CA GLY A 280 10.55 -16.48 0.77
C GLY A 280 10.51 -15.77 -0.58
N ILE A 281 10.05 -14.52 -0.64
CA ILE A 281 9.97 -13.72 -1.89
C ILE A 281 11.36 -13.51 -2.51
N PRO A 282 12.39 -13.01 -1.78
CA PRO A 282 13.72 -12.85 -2.36
C PRO A 282 14.31 -14.19 -2.81
N LYS A 283 14.09 -15.29 -2.09
CA LYS A 283 14.47 -16.64 -2.52
C LYS A 283 13.74 -17.05 -3.80
N ALA A 284 12.46 -16.73 -3.94
CA ALA A 284 11.67 -17.02 -5.13
C ALA A 284 12.07 -16.20 -6.37
N LEU A 285 12.60 -14.99 -6.16
CA LEU A 285 13.17 -14.14 -7.21
C LEU A 285 14.62 -14.53 -7.54
N SER A 286 15.32 -15.15 -6.59
CA SER A 286 16.69 -15.59 -6.78
C SER A 286 16.81 -16.71 -7.81
N ARG A 287 17.89 -16.69 -8.57
CA ARG A 287 18.24 -17.74 -9.53
C ARG A 287 19.52 -18.40 -9.04
N PRO A 288 19.43 -19.51 -8.27
CA PRO A 288 20.60 -20.14 -7.67
C PRO A 288 21.63 -20.59 -8.72
N LEU A 289 21.16 -21.08 -9.88
CA LEU A 289 22.00 -21.47 -11.02
C LEU A 289 22.80 -20.30 -11.64
N GLN A 290 22.31 -19.06 -11.50
CA GLN A 290 22.95 -17.86 -12.04
C GLN A 290 23.67 -17.04 -10.96
N ARG A 291 23.79 -17.58 -9.72
CA ARG A 291 24.37 -16.92 -8.54
C ARG A 291 23.75 -15.53 -8.23
N GLN A 292 22.55 -15.27 -8.71
CA GLN A 292 21.82 -14.03 -8.41
C GLN A 292 20.91 -14.30 -7.22
N ARG A 293 21.33 -13.84 -6.04
CA ARG A 293 20.54 -13.86 -4.81
C ARG A 293 20.09 -12.44 -4.52
N PHE A 294 18.91 -12.29 -3.94
CA PHE A 294 18.34 -11.00 -3.62
C PHE A 294 17.90 -10.97 -2.16
N THR A 295 17.73 -9.78 -1.62
CA THR A 295 17.09 -9.50 -0.33
C THR A 295 16.09 -8.36 -0.51
N LEU A 296 15.18 -8.23 0.46
CA LEU A 296 14.22 -7.13 0.51
C LEU A 296 14.65 -6.11 1.56
N GLN A 297 14.91 -4.89 1.13
CA GLN A 297 15.17 -3.75 2.02
C GLN A 297 13.89 -2.95 2.22
N SER A 298 13.52 -2.65 3.47
CA SER A 298 12.36 -1.79 3.72
C SER A 298 12.65 -0.35 3.32
N THR A 299 11.74 0.29 2.59
CA THR A 299 11.85 1.72 2.21
C THR A 299 11.21 2.67 3.23
N LYS A 300 10.67 2.13 4.34
CA LYS A 300 9.94 2.86 5.39
C LYS A 300 8.77 3.72 4.89
N LEU A 301 8.24 3.38 3.72
CA LEU A 301 7.04 3.95 3.14
C LEU A 301 5.87 3.00 3.38
N VAL A 302 4.90 3.45 4.16
CA VAL A 302 3.71 2.70 4.54
C VAL A 302 2.48 3.57 4.32
N THR A 303 1.64 3.20 3.36
CA THR A 303 0.44 3.96 3.02
C THR A 303 -0.73 3.00 2.80
N ARG A 304 -1.97 3.50 2.88
CA ARG A 304 -3.12 2.73 2.41
C ARG A 304 -3.37 2.89 0.92
N ASN A 305 -2.67 3.85 0.31
CA ASN A 305 -2.90 4.24 -1.06
C ASN A 305 -1.84 3.64 -1.98
N LEU A 306 -2.27 2.71 -2.84
CA LEU A 306 -1.39 2.07 -3.81
C LEU A 306 -0.92 3.04 -4.91
N ALA A 307 -1.73 4.04 -5.28
CA ALA A 307 -1.36 5.03 -6.29
C ALA A 307 -0.17 5.88 -5.81
N GLU A 308 -0.16 6.28 -4.54
CA GLU A 308 0.97 7.00 -3.93
C GLU A 308 2.24 6.13 -3.93
N LEU A 309 2.14 4.83 -3.63
CA LEU A 309 3.30 3.94 -3.70
C LEU A 309 3.87 3.83 -5.12
N VAL A 310 2.99 3.74 -6.13
CA VAL A 310 3.40 3.67 -7.54
C VAL A 310 4.03 4.99 -8.00
N GLU A 311 3.52 6.13 -7.57
CA GLU A 311 4.11 7.43 -7.93
C GLU A 311 5.49 7.63 -7.31
N ARG A 312 5.68 7.17 -6.07
CA ARG A 312 6.95 7.32 -5.32
C ARG A 312 7.98 6.24 -5.66
N ARG A 313 7.55 5.04 -5.99
CA ARG A 313 8.42 3.85 -6.09
C ARG A 313 8.12 2.96 -7.31
N GLY A 314 7.26 3.37 -8.23
CA GLY A 314 6.92 2.63 -9.45
C GLY A 314 7.99 2.75 -10.54
N GLY A 315 7.62 2.57 -11.81
CA GLY A 315 8.52 2.75 -12.96
C GLY A 315 8.49 4.17 -13.57
N GLY A 316 7.79 5.11 -12.94
CA GLY A 316 7.51 6.44 -13.49
C GLY A 316 8.61 7.48 -13.27
N ARG A 317 8.46 8.64 -13.93
CA ARG A 317 9.35 9.81 -13.80
C ARG A 317 9.26 10.49 -12.42
N THR A 318 8.18 10.25 -11.69
CA THR A 318 7.84 10.89 -10.40
C THR A 318 8.57 10.32 -9.19
N ASN A 319 9.28 9.18 -9.33
CA ASN A 319 9.87 8.45 -8.20
C ASN A 319 10.82 9.26 -7.31
N HIS A 320 11.61 10.16 -7.92
CA HIS A 320 12.63 10.98 -7.23
C HIS A 320 12.43 12.48 -7.46
N ALA A 321 11.30 12.88 -8.04
CA ALA A 321 11.01 14.25 -8.42
C ALA A 321 9.61 14.62 -7.95
N ALA A 322 9.35 14.44 -6.65
CA ALA A 322 8.07 14.75 -6.05
C ALA A 322 8.15 16.03 -5.20
N GLY A 323 7.00 16.54 -4.72
CA GLY A 323 6.96 17.85 -4.08
C GLY A 323 7.25 18.96 -5.09
N GLY A 324 8.01 19.98 -4.68
CA GLY A 324 8.43 21.09 -5.54
C GLY A 324 9.25 20.66 -6.76
N TRP A 325 9.82 19.46 -6.74
CA TRP A 325 10.58 18.90 -7.87
C TRP A 325 9.68 18.29 -8.96
N SER A 326 8.36 18.24 -8.78
CA SER A 326 7.41 17.67 -9.76
C SER A 326 7.48 18.33 -11.14
N ILE A 327 7.92 19.60 -11.18
CA ILE A 327 8.14 20.37 -12.41
C ILE A 327 9.08 19.64 -13.38
N TYR A 328 10.06 18.89 -12.88
CA TYR A 328 11.02 18.14 -13.70
C TYR A 328 10.48 16.76 -14.16
N ALA A 329 9.46 16.25 -13.48
CA ALA A 329 8.76 15.04 -13.88
C ALA A 329 7.78 15.33 -15.03
N ASP A 330 7.15 16.51 -15.03
CA ASP A 330 6.16 16.92 -16.01
C ASP A 330 6.74 17.14 -17.41
N GLU A 331 6.16 16.47 -18.40
CA GLU A 331 6.55 16.60 -19.79
C GLU A 331 5.92 17.82 -20.48
N ARG A 332 4.85 18.38 -19.89
CA ARG A 332 4.08 19.49 -20.46
C ARG A 332 4.84 20.81 -20.53
N LYS A 333 5.86 20.98 -19.67
CA LYS A 333 6.67 22.20 -19.57
C LYS A 333 7.96 22.13 -20.39
N ARG A 334 8.10 21.14 -21.28
CA ARG A 334 9.30 20.94 -22.08
C ARG A 334 9.19 21.72 -23.38
N GLU A 335 9.79 22.89 -23.40
CA GLU A 335 10.12 23.58 -24.63
C GLU A 335 11.22 22.76 -25.33
N THR A 336 10.87 22.16 -26.47
CA THR A 336 11.87 21.42 -27.24
C THR A 336 12.78 22.42 -27.96
N PRO A 337 14.09 22.15 -28.12
CA PRO A 337 14.98 23.04 -28.87
C PRO A 337 14.59 23.27 -30.33
N LEU A 338 13.62 22.50 -30.84
CA LEU A 338 13.06 22.61 -32.18
C LEU A 338 11.71 23.34 -32.20
N ASP A 339 11.25 23.82 -31.04
CA ASP A 339 10.02 24.58 -30.95
C ASP A 339 10.22 25.97 -31.58
N LEU A 340 9.25 26.38 -32.39
CA LEU A 340 9.31 27.63 -33.15
C LEU A 340 8.91 28.84 -32.28
N VAL A 341 8.34 28.57 -31.10
CA VAL A 341 7.96 29.58 -30.12
C VAL A 341 9.13 29.80 -29.16
N LEU A 342 9.60 31.04 -29.05
CA LEU A 342 10.63 31.40 -28.09
C LEU A 342 10.14 31.14 -26.66
N PRO A 343 11.01 30.64 -25.76
CA PRO A 343 10.70 30.46 -24.35
C PRO A 343 10.05 31.70 -23.75
N SER A 344 8.85 31.54 -23.17
CA SER A 344 8.29 32.61 -22.35
C SER A 344 9.04 32.63 -21.01
N PRO A 345 9.44 33.79 -20.47
CA PRO A 345 10.16 33.83 -19.22
C PRO A 345 9.36 33.10 -18.11
N PRO A 346 10.03 32.30 -17.25
CA PRO A 346 9.39 31.30 -16.39
C PRO A 346 8.43 31.86 -15.31
N LEU A 347 8.29 33.18 -15.20
CA LEU A 347 7.48 33.85 -14.18
C LEU A 347 6.30 34.64 -14.76
N SER A 348 6.15 34.72 -16.09
CA SER A 348 5.11 35.56 -16.72
C SER A 348 3.82 34.83 -17.09
N SER A 349 3.85 33.52 -17.33
CA SER A 349 2.69 32.77 -17.86
C SER A 349 1.80 32.17 -16.76
N GLU A 350 2.35 31.66 -15.66
CA GLU A 350 1.54 30.99 -14.61
C GLU A 350 0.61 31.93 -13.81
N LEU A 351 0.80 33.25 -13.91
CA LEU A 351 -0.10 34.25 -13.32
C LEU A 351 -1.42 34.40 -14.10
N SER A 352 -1.50 33.87 -15.32
CA SER A 352 -2.57 34.19 -16.28
C SER A 352 -3.63 33.10 -16.43
N GLU A 353 -3.33 31.84 -16.11
CA GLU A 353 -4.15 30.70 -16.56
C GLU A 353 -5.16 30.16 -15.54
N GLU A 354 -5.09 30.52 -14.26
CA GLU A 354 -6.02 29.97 -13.23
C GLU A 354 -7.11 30.95 -12.77
N GLY A 355 -7.40 31.98 -13.58
CA GLY A 355 -8.50 32.93 -13.35
C GLY A 355 -9.82 32.60 -14.07
N GLU A 356 -9.84 31.69 -15.05
CA GLU A 356 -11.01 31.46 -15.91
C GLU A 356 -11.57 30.03 -15.79
N GLY A 357 -12.23 29.76 -14.67
CA GLY A 357 -13.17 28.64 -14.54
C GLY A 357 -14.61 29.12 -14.73
N GLY A 358 -15.10 29.23 -15.98
CA GLY A 358 -16.51 29.56 -16.19
C GLY A 358 -16.98 29.78 -17.64
N ARG A 359 -17.48 28.70 -18.25
CA ARG A 359 -18.39 28.63 -19.43
C ARG A 359 -17.80 28.90 -20.82
N ARG A 360 -17.78 27.81 -21.61
CA ARG A 360 -17.93 27.86 -23.07
C ARG A 360 -19.31 28.40 -23.41
N ASP A 361 -19.38 29.46 -24.21
CA ASP A 361 -20.20 29.45 -25.41
C ASP A 361 -19.60 30.39 -26.47
N GLY A 362 -19.80 30.05 -27.74
CA GLY A 362 -18.93 30.45 -28.85
C GLY A 362 -19.10 31.87 -29.40
N GLY A 363 -18.19 32.18 -30.33
CA GLY A 363 -18.43 33.13 -31.42
C GLY A 363 -17.66 34.45 -31.35
N GLY A 364 -16.73 34.62 -32.30
CA GLY A 364 -16.54 35.90 -32.99
C GLY A 364 -15.72 36.97 -32.25
N SER A 365 -14.46 37.08 -32.68
CA SER A 365 -13.64 38.29 -32.56
C SER A 365 -14.43 39.57 -32.86
N LYS A 366 -14.40 40.53 -31.92
CA LYS A 366 -14.07 41.95 -32.17
C LYS A 366 -13.90 42.74 -30.87
N SER A 367 -12.86 43.56 -30.90
CA SER A 367 -12.44 44.62 -29.97
C SER A 367 -13.55 45.35 -29.19
N ALA A 368 -13.31 45.61 -27.89
CA ALA A 368 -13.24 46.97 -27.30
C ALA A 368 -13.42 46.95 -25.77
N GLY A 369 -12.53 47.66 -25.06
CA GLY A 369 -12.88 48.43 -23.85
C GLY A 369 -13.37 47.68 -22.61
N GLY A 370 -12.50 46.92 -21.94
CA GLY A 370 -12.74 46.44 -20.58
C GLY A 370 -12.56 47.58 -19.56
N LYS A 371 -13.67 48.15 -19.07
CA LYS A 371 -13.70 49.06 -17.92
C LYS A 371 -13.00 48.40 -16.73
N ARG A 372 -12.00 49.08 -16.14
CA ARG A 372 -11.41 48.71 -14.85
C ARG A 372 -12.54 48.61 -13.82
N VAL A 373 -12.88 47.38 -13.41
CA VAL A 373 -13.70 47.15 -12.22
C VAL A 373 -12.87 47.68 -11.06
N VAL A 374 -13.32 48.80 -10.49
CA VAL A 374 -12.69 49.40 -9.31
C VAL A 374 -12.82 48.37 -8.19
N PRO A 375 -11.71 47.90 -7.58
CA PRO A 375 -11.78 46.99 -6.45
C PRO A 375 -12.58 47.65 -5.31
N PRO A 376 -13.30 46.86 -4.48
CA PRO A 376 -13.96 47.42 -3.31
C PRO A 376 -12.96 48.19 -2.44
N LEU A 377 -13.43 49.21 -1.74
CA LEU A 377 -12.65 50.03 -0.79
C LEU A 377 -12.20 49.15 0.40
N MET A 378 -11.19 48.32 0.18
CA MET A 378 -10.53 47.54 1.22
C MET A 378 -9.61 48.46 2.02
N SER A 379 -9.63 48.28 3.34
CA SER A 379 -8.66 48.91 4.25
C SER A 379 -7.24 48.49 3.90
N ASP A 380 -6.25 49.31 4.26
CA ASP A 380 -4.84 48.98 3.98
C ASP A 380 -4.36 47.75 4.75
N GLN A 381 -5.03 47.40 5.85
CA GLN A 381 -4.81 46.15 6.57
C GLN A 381 -5.31 44.94 5.76
N GLU A 382 -6.53 44.98 5.24
CA GLU A 382 -7.09 43.90 4.41
C GLU A 382 -6.26 43.68 3.13
N LYS A 383 -5.75 44.76 2.52
CA LYS A 383 -4.83 44.65 1.36
C LYS A 383 -3.51 43.97 1.71
N ARG A 384 -2.98 44.21 2.92
CA ARG A 384 -1.74 43.58 3.39
C ARG A 384 -1.97 42.09 3.66
N GLU A 385 -3.07 41.75 4.29
CA GLU A 385 -3.48 40.36 4.56
C GLU A 385 -3.73 39.59 3.25
N GLU A 386 -4.39 40.20 2.26
CA GLU A 386 -4.61 39.59 0.95
C GLU A 386 -3.29 39.34 0.21
N ARG A 387 -2.34 40.30 0.27
CA ARG A 387 -0.99 40.11 -0.31
C ARG A 387 -0.21 39.02 0.39
N ALA A 388 -0.27 38.95 1.71
CA ALA A 388 0.36 37.90 2.50
C ALA A 388 -0.22 36.52 2.16
N ALA A 389 -1.55 36.42 2.07
CA ALA A 389 -2.22 35.19 1.65
C ALA A 389 -1.87 34.77 0.22
N LYS A 390 -1.78 35.73 -0.72
CA LYS A 390 -1.32 35.46 -2.10
C LYS A 390 0.12 34.94 -2.12
N ARG A 391 1.03 35.55 -1.35
CA ARG A 391 2.42 35.08 -1.22
C ARG A 391 2.47 33.68 -0.60
N ALA A 392 1.72 33.44 0.47
CA ALA A 392 1.67 32.14 1.15
C ALA A 392 1.20 31.01 0.21
N ARG A 393 0.17 31.27 -0.61
CA ARG A 393 -0.30 30.33 -1.64
C ARG A 393 0.75 30.06 -2.72
N LEU A 394 1.48 31.10 -3.15
CA LEU A 394 2.55 30.95 -4.14
C LEU A 394 3.71 30.12 -3.58
N VAL A 395 4.10 30.36 -2.33
CA VAL A 395 5.12 29.58 -1.62
C VAL A 395 4.68 28.13 -1.46
N ALA A 396 3.43 27.89 -1.07
CA ALA A 396 2.88 26.53 -0.97
C ALA A 396 2.95 25.80 -2.32
N ARG A 397 2.53 26.46 -3.41
CA ARG A 397 2.62 25.91 -4.77
C ARG A 397 4.06 25.61 -5.17
N ALA A 398 5.01 26.49 -4.87
CA ALA A 398 6.43 26.26 -5.19
C ALA A 398 7.03 25.09 -4.39
N ARG A 399 6.66 24.93 -3.11
CA ARG A 399 7.19 23.88 -2.21
C ARG A 399 6.59 22.50 -2.46
N PHE A 400 5.29 22.43 -2.70
CA PHE A 400 4.56 21.15 -2.89
C PHE A 400 4.37 20.78 -4.36
N GLY A 401 4.54 21.73 -5.28
CA GLY A 401 4.29 21.52 -6.71
C GLY A 401 2.87 21.05 -6.98
N ASP A 402 2.75 20.02 -7.82
CA ASP A 402 1.48 19.40 -8.16
C ASP A 402 1.03 18.31 -7.18
N THR A 403 1.85 18.01 -6.17
CA THR A 403 1.57 17.00 -5.14
C THR A 403 0.82 17.59 -3.94
N ALA A 404 0.31 16.71 -3.08
CA ALA A 404 -0.35 17.06 -1.82
C ALA A 404 -1.57 17.97 -2.01
N LYS A 405 -2.36 17.76 -3.06
CA LYS A 405 -3.62 18.50 -3.28
C LYS A 405 -4.74 17.80 -2.52
N VAL A 406 -5.68 18.57 -2.01
CA VAL A 406 -6.85 18.00 -1.32
C VAL A 406 -7.68 17.21 -2.34
N GLY A 407 -7.86 15.91 -2.09
CA GLY A 407 -8.64 15.04 -2.97
C GLY A 407 -7.88 14.52 -4.20
N ASP A 408 -6.53 14.61 -4.23
CA ASP A 408 -5.71 14.00 -5.27
C ASP A 408 -5.74 12.45 -5.27
N GLY A 409 -6.35 11.86 -4.24
CA GLY A 409 -6.42 10.41 -4.09
C GLY A 409 -5.04 9.79 -3.88
N LYS A 410 -4.10 10.51 -3.25
CA LYS A 410 -2.72 10.08 -2.94
C LYS A 410 -2.36 10.24 -1.46
N GLY A 411 -3.39 10.22 -0.62
CA GLY A 411 -3.26 10.47 0.81
C GLY A 411 -2.32 9.52 1.56
N VAL A 412 -1.43 10.13 2.34
CA VAL A 412 -0.60 9.46 3.35
C VAL A 412 -1.21 9.72 4.72
N GLU A 413 -1.57 8.65 5.44
CA GLU A 413 -2.37 8.78 6.67
C GLU A 413 -1.55 9.14 7.91
N ARG A 414 -0.29 8.70 7.95
CA ARG A 414 0.57 8.82 9.11
C ARG A 414 2.01 9.06 8.70
N VAL A 415 2.64 10.03 9.36
CA VAL A 415 4.07 10.34 9.19
C VAL A 415 4.69 10.49 10.58
N ASP A 416 5.68 9.67 10.89
CA ASP A 416 6.44 9.68 12.14
C ASP A 416 7.89 10.11 11.86
N VAL A 417 8.35 11.16 12.52
CA VAL A 417 9.67 11.75 12.33
C VAL A 417 10.36 11.95 13.67
N VAL A 418 11.60 11.49 13.77
CA VAL A 418 12.48 11.75 14.93
C VAL A 418 13.56 12.74 14.49
N LEU A 419 13.72 13.83 15.23
CA LEU A 419 14.80 14.78 14.98
C LEU A 419 16.04 14.32 15.75
N GLU A 420 17.12 14.04 15.02
CA GLU A 420 18.41 13.65 15.60
C GLU A 420 19.51 14.67 15.28
N ASP A 421 19.15 15.80 14.65
CA ASP A 421 20.09 16.88 14.32
C ASP A 421 20.76 17.46 15.57
N ALA A 422 22.04 17.82 15.44
CA ALA A 422 22.68 18.63 16.46
C ALA A 422 21.95 19.97 16.55
N PHE A 423 21.62 20.40 17.77
CA PHE A 423 21.08 21.72 17.98
C PHE A 423 22.10 22.76 17.52
N PRO A 424 21.69 23.80 16.78
CA PRO A 424 22.61 24.86 16.40
C PRO A 424 23.22 25.45 17.65
N GLN A 425 24.51 25.24 17.87
CA GLN A 425 25.26 26.09 18.77
C GLN A 425 25.35 27.41 18.02
N GLY A 426 24.54 28.39 18.43
CA GLY A 426 24.70 29.75 17.92
C GLY A 426 26.16 30.14 18.08
N GLU A 427 26.69 30.92 17.12
CA GLU A 427 28.00 31.57 17.25
C GLU A 427 28.03 32.27 18.60
N ARG A 428 28.52 31.58 19.63
CA ARG A 428 29.00 32.22 20.84
C ARG A 428 30.24 32.91 20.32
N GLU A 429 30.14 34.23 20.14
CA GLU A 429 31.33 35.06 20.12
C GLU A 429 32.26 34.51 21.20
N ASN A 430 33.50 34.21 20.82
CA ASN A 430 34.57 33.85 21.74
C ASN A 430 34.67 34.97 22.79
N VAL A 431 33.93 34.82 23.89
CA VAL A 431 34.29 35.45 25.14
C VAL A 431 35.18 34.42 25.81
N GLU A 432 36.48 34.67 25.70
CA GLU A 432 37.49 34.05 26.54
C GLU A 432 37.13 34.35 28.00
N GLU A 433 36.43 33.42 28.64
CA GLU A 433 36.39 33.35 30.11
C GLU A 433 37.38 32.27 30.51
N GLU A 434 38.56 32.75 30.92
CA GLU A 434 39.49 32.02 31.78
C GLU A 434 38.81 31.68 33.12
N GLU A 435 39.40 30.72 33.84
CA GLU A 435 39.11 30.25 35.21
C GLU A 435 38.16 29.03 35.30
N GLU A 436 38.44 27.95 36.03
CA GLU A 436 39.55 27.53 36.88
C GLU A 436 39.38 26.01 37.06
N GLU A 437 40.48 25.25 37.09
CA GLU A 437 40.45 23.83 37.48
C GLU A 437 40.06 23.70 38.95
N ARG A 438 39.00 22.94 39.25
CA ARG A 438 38.85 22.27 40.55
C ARG A 438 38.33 20.85 40.38
N ASP A 439 39.24 19.93 40.65
CA ASP A 439 38.99 18.52 40.90
C ASP A 439 38.36 18.33 42.29
N GLU A 440 37.33 17.49 42.39
CA GLU A 440 37.13 16.50 43.47
C GLU A 440 35.71 15.87 43.42
N GLY A 441 35.68 14.53 43.31
CA GLY A 441 34.96 13.69 44.29
C GLY A 441 33.46 13.44 44.13
N ASP A 442 33.13 12.41 43.35
CA ASP A 442 32.04 11.43 43.50
C ASP A 442 30.98 11.62 44.62
N ARG A 443 29.68 11.67 44.25
CA ARG A 443 28.60 10.89 44.89
C ARG A 443 27.25 11.00 44.16
N ALA A 444 26.89 9.88 43.55
CA ALA A 444 25.55 9.30 43.35
C ALA A 444 24.30 10.16 43.64
N ALA A 445 23.48 10.38 42.59
CA ALA A 445 22.07 10.75 42.74
C ALA A 445 21.16 10.07 41.69
N GLY A 446 20.55 8.96 42.13
CA GLY A 446 19.13 8.63 41.90
C GLY A 446 18.59 8.52 40.48
N ARG A 447 18.76 7.35 39.85
CA ARG A 447 17.86 6.89 38.78
C ARG A 447 16.46 6.63 39.35
N SER A 448 15.57 7.62 39.24
CA SER A 448 14.13 7.43 39.44
C SER A 448 13.52 6.83 38.16
N ALA A 449 13.39 5.51 38.11
CA ALA A 449 12.61 4.81 37.10
C ALA A 449 11.11 5.07 37.35
N ARG A 450 10.52 6.02 36.62
CA ARG A 450 9.08 6.20 36.56
C ARG A 450 8.51 5.25 35.50
N GLY A 451 7.97 4.13 35.95
CA GLY A 451 7.22 3.18 35.14
C GLY A 451 5.97 3.82 34.55
N GLY A 452 6.07 4.29 33.31
CA GLY A 452 4.93 4.56 32.44
C GLY A 452 4.64 3.33 31.57
N ARG A 453 3.36 3.08 31.26
CA ARG A 453 2.94 2.00 30.34
C ARG A 453 3.68 2.17 29.02
N LYS A 454 4.65 1.28 28.75
CA LYS A 454 5.36 1.19 27.48
C LYS A 454 4.34 1.14 26.35
N THR A 455 4.41 2.12 25.45
CA THR A 455 3.53 2.15 24.29
C THR A 455 3.95 1.04 23.32
N GLN A 456 3.04 0.59 22.46
CA GLN A 456 3.35 -0.42 21.43
C GLN A 456 4.51 0.03 20.50
N VAL A 457 4.80 1.34 20.49
CA VAL A 457 5.91 2.01 19.79
C VAL A 457 7.24 1.79 20.50
N ASP A 458 7.28 1.87 21.85
CA ASP A 458 8.49 1.57 22.63
C ASP A 458 8.92 0.11 22.41
N ALA A 459 7.97 -0.82 22.40
CA ALA A 459 8.25 -2.24 22.15
C ALA A 459 8.62 -2.56 20.69
N ALA A 460 8.38 -1.65 19.74
CA ALA A 460 8.76 -1.79 18.34
C ALA A 460 10.13 -1.16 18.05
N LEU A 461 10.53 -0.16 18.86
CA LEU A 461 11.82 0.51 18.77
C LEU A 461 12.87 -0.20 19.63
N GLU A 462 12.57 -0.60 20.87
CA GLU A 462 13.47 -1.43 21.71
C GLU A 462 13.77 -2.77 21.03
N ARG A 463 12.78 -3.43 20.39
CA ARG A 463 13.03 -4.67 19.64
C ARG A 463 13.93 -4.45 18.41
N ALA A 464 13.94 -3.22 17.87
CA ALA A 464 14.84 -2.85 16.78
C ALA A 464 16.23 -2.41 17.29
N GLU A 465 16.36 -2.05 18.57
CA GLU A 465 17.62 -1.75 19.26
C GLU A 465 18.29 -3.04 19.79
N GLU A 466 17.52 -4.01 20.31
CA GLU A 466 18.01 -5.31 20.79
C GLU A 466 18.53 -6.21 19.65
N GLU A 467 17.99 -6.09 18.43
CA GLU A 467 18.48 -6.79 17.23
C GLU A 467 19.78 -6.16 16.66
N ASP A 468 20.25 -5.02 17.19
CA ASP A 468 21.47 -4.31 16.75
C ASP A 468 22.72 -4.60 17.64
N GLU A 469 22.58 -5.24 18.81
CA GLU A 469 23.73 -5.52 19.68
C GLU A 469 24.62 -6.67 19.17
N ASP A 470 24.14 -7.48 18.22
CA ASP A 470 24.83 -8.69 17.75
C ASP A 470 25.67 -8.53 16.46
N ASP A 471 25.62 -7.40 15.74
CA ASP A 471 26.26 -7.28 14.39
C ASP A 471 27.22 -6.10 14.14
N ASP A 472 27.36 -5.11 15.04
CA ASP A 472 28.26 -3.96 14.77
C ASP A 472 29.34 -3.72 15.85
N GLY A 473 30.46 -4.43 15.68
CA GLY A 473 31.74 -4.15 16.34
C GLY A 473 32.51 -2.95 15.77
N ARG A 474 31.88 -2.07 14.98
CA ARG A 474 32.53 -0.88 14.40
C ARG A 474 31.97 0.41 14.99
N ARG A 475 32.71 0.94 15.98
CA ARG A 475 32.61 2.32 16.43
C ARG A 475 33.10 3.24 15.30
N GLU A 476 32.24 3.58 14.35
CA GLU A 476 32.51 4.65 13.39
C GLU A 476 32.20 6.02 14.02
N ASP A 477 33.28 6.75 14.29
CA ASP A 477 33.45 8.19 14.44
C ASP A 477 32.23 9.02 14.89
N GLN A 478 32.25 9.37 16.19
CA GLN A 478 31.41 10.44 16.75
C GLN A 478 31.71 11.77 16.04
N PRO A 479 30.76 12.39 15.31
CA PRO A 479 30.91 13.78 14.93
C PRO A 479 30.80 14.65 16.19
N ALA A 480 31.74 15.58 16.33
CA ALA A 480 31.90 16.53 17.44
C ALA A 480 30.58 16.99 18.12
N GLY A 481 30.43 16.64 19.40
CA GLY A 481 30.16 17.59 20.51
C GLY A 481 28.89 18.46 20.54
N GLY A 482 27.87 18.25 19.71
CA GLY A 482 26.62 19.03 19.79
C GLY A 482 25.52 18.37 20.65
N TRP A 483 24.83 19.13 21.50
CA TRP A 483 23.59 18.68 22.16
C TRP A 483 22.53 18.36 21.10
N ARG A 484 21.89 17.19 21.17
CA ARG A 484 20.84 16.76 20.24
C ARG A 484 19.49 16.72 20.97
N PRO A 485 18.49 17.51 20.54
CA PRO A 485 17.16 17.46 21.14
C PRO A 485 16.45 16.18 20.71
N ASN A 486 15.88 15.43 21.66
CA ASN A 486 15.02 14.29 21.35
C ASN A 486 13.59 14.78 21.08
N VAL A 487 13.34 15.25 19.87
CA VAL A 487 12.00 15.71 19.43
C VAL A 487 11.40 14.68 18.48
N ARG A 488 10.18 14.24 18.81
CA ARG A 488 9.40 13.27 18.02
C ARG A 488 8.14 13.93 17.52
N LEU A 489 7.96 13.94 16.21
CA LEU A 489 6.80 14.51 15.53
C LEU A 489 6.00 13.37 14.91
N THR A 490 4.71 13.33 15.21
CA THR A 490 3.79 12.36 14.64
C THR A 490 2.59 13.10 14.07
N PHE A 491 2.39 12.94 12.77
CA PHE A 491 1.26 13.51 12.04
C PHE A 491 0.26 12.40 11.71
N HIS A 492 -1.03 12.69 11.88
CA HIS A 492 -2.13 11.80 11.52
C HIS A 492 -3.21 12.57 10.77
N GLY A 493 -3.79 11.94 9.76
CA GLY A 493 -4.92 12.49 9.01
C GLY A 493 -5.27 11.60 7.82
N PRO A 494 -6.25 11.97 6.99
CA PRO A 494 -6.51 11.27 5.72
C PRO A 494 -5.43 11.56 4.67
N HIS A 495 -4.86 12.76 4.69
CA HIS A 495 -3.74 13.16 3.85
C HIS A 495 -2.88 14.19 4.58
N VAL A 496 -1.81 13.73 5.24
CA VAL A 496 -0.93 14.57 6.07
C VAL A 496 -0.34 15.74 5.28
N PHE A 497 0.30 15.46 4.14
CA PHE A 497 0.97 16.51 3.36
C PHE A 497 -0.01 17.54 2.77
N ALA A 498 -1.22 17.15 2.37
CA ALA A 498 -2.24 18.10 1.94
C ALA A 498 -2.71 19.01 3.10
N GLY A 499 -2.81 18.46 4.31
CA GLY A 499 -3.06 19.26 5.51
C GLY A 499 -1.94 20.26 5.80
N ILE A 500 -0.67 19.84 5.71
CA ILE A 500 0.48 20.74 5.88
C ILE A 500 0.46 21.84 4.80
N ARG A 501 0.20 21.48 3.54
CA ARG A 501 0.05 22.44 2.44
C ARG A 501 -1.03 23.49 2.74
N GLN A 502 -2.21 23.06 3.21
CA GLN A 502 -3.28 23.98 3.61
C GLN A 502 -2.85 24.93 4.73
N LEU A 503 -2.12 24.43 5.73
CA LEU A 503 -1.59 25.27 6.82
C LEU A 503 -0.58 26.31 6.32
N VAL A 504 0.21 25.98 5.31
CA VAL A 504 1.09 26.94 4.62
C VAL A 504 0.28 27.94 3.80
N GLU A 505 -0.75 27.51 3.06
CA GLU A 505 -1.64 28.38 2.29
C GLU A 505 -2.41 29.37 3.18
N CYS A 506 -2.75 28.97 4.41
CA CYS A 506 -3.36 29.82 5.43
C CYS A 506 -2.36 30.74 6.15
N GLY A 507 -1.05 30.62 5.90
CA GLY A 507 -0.01 31.41 6.57
C GLY A 507 0.25 31.03 8.03
N ILE A 508 -0.23 29.86 8.48
CA ILE A 508 0.02 29.35 9.84
C ILE A 508 1.43 28.78 9.94
N ILE A 509 1.88 28.08 8.89
CA ILE A 509 3.24 27.57 8.75
C ILE A 509 4.00 28.47 7.76
N ASP A 510 5.17 28.94 8.16
CA ASP A 510 6.08 29.65 7.26
C ASP A 510 6.72 28.68 6.25
N GLY A 511 6.18 28.65 5.03
CA GLY A 511 6.66 27.80 3.95
C GLY A 511 8.06 28.14 3.45
N GLU A 512 8.61 29.32 3.76
CA GLU A 512 9.99 29.69 3.38
C GLU A 512 11.00 29.01 4.30
N ARG A 513 10.67 28.85 5.59
CA ARG A 513 11.50 28.16 6.60
C ARG A 513 11.18 26.68 6.77
N MET A 514 10.11 26.20 6.15
CA MET A 514 9.70 24.80 6.23
C MET A 514 10.75 23.87 5.57
N PRO A 515 11.22 22.82 6.27
CA PRO A 515 12.20 21.89 5.72
C PRO A 515 11.60 21.00 4.62
N GLY A 516 12.46 20.53 3.71
CA GLY A 516 12.05 19.73 2.54
C GLY A 516 11.31 18.44 2.89
N TRP A 517 11.71 17.75 3.96
CA TRP A 517 11.04 16.51 4.39
C TRP A 517 9.55 16.71 4.76
N MET A 518 9.13 17.93 5.14
CA MET A 518 7.72 18.24 5.43
C MET A 518 6.85 18.39 4.17
N THR A 519 7.45 18.53 2.98
CA THR A 519 6.71 18.54 1.71
C THR A 519 6.35 17.13 1.24
N GLY A 520 6.95 16.11 1.88
CA GLY A 520 6.80 14.71 1.51
C GLY A 520 7.64 14.29 0.32
N GLU A 521 8.53 15.13 -0.22
CA GLU A 521 9.36 14.85 -1.42
C GLU A 521 10.16 13.54 -1.33
N GLU A 522 10.65 13.20 -0.14
CA GLU A 522 11.48 12.01 0.12
C GLU A 522 10.68 10.69 0.09
N GLY A 523 9.35 10.75 0.18
CA GLY A 523 8.49 9.58 0.09
C GLY A 523 8.74 8.57 1.22
N VAL A 524 8.95 9.07 2.44
CA VAL A 524 9.14 8.26 3.66
C VAL A 524 8.04 8.60 4.65
N THR A 525 7.49 7.58 5.31
CA THR A 525 6.48 7.76 6.37
C THR A 525 7.05 7.60 7.77
N ILE A 526 8.20 6.95 7.91
CA ILE A 526 8.87 6.75 9.20
C ILE A 526 10.36 7.02 9.00
N GLY A 527 10.90 8.05 9.62
CA GLY A 527 12.30 8.44 9.40
C GLY A 527 12.92 9.22 10.55
N ALA A 528 14.24 9.30 10.52
CA ALA A 528 15.02 10.17 11.39
C ALA A 528 15.65 11.29 10.55
N VAL A 529 15.59 12.53 11.03
CA VAL A 529 16.22 13.67 10.38
C VAL A 529 17.64 13.81 10.90
N ARG A 530 18.60 13.73 9.97
CA ARG A 530 20.03 13.92 10.21
C ARG A 530 20.59 14.90 9.17
N ASN A 531 21.26 15.93 9.63
CA ASN A 531 21.79 17.06 8.86
C ASN A 531 20.71 17.68 7.94
N GLY A 532 19.50 17.91 8.46
CA GLY A 532 18.40 18.53 7.73
C GLY A 532 17.74 17.64 6.66
N ARG A 533 18.15 16.38 6.50
CA ARG A 533 17.56 15.40 5.59
C ARG A 533 16.90 14.27 6.35
N ILE A 534 15.69 13.87 5.95
CA ILE A 534 15.06 12.67 6.50
C ILE A 534 15.69 11.45 5.84
N ARG A 535 16.14 10.50 6.66
CA ARG A 535 16.55 9.18 6.22
C ARG A 535 15.59 8.14 6.77
N GLY A 536 15.35 7.08 6.00
CA GLY A 536 14.81 5.87 6.59
C GLY A 536 15.78 5.41 7.68
N HIS A 537 15.33 5.38 8.94
CA HIS A 537 16.17 5.00 10.09
C HIS A 537 16.84 3.62 9.80
N LYS A 538 18.17 3.49 9.84
CA LYS A 538 18.97 2.36 9.27
C LYS A 538 19.11 2.34 7.74
N GLY A 539 19.84 3.32 7.18
CA GLY A 539 20.57 3.15 5.91
C GLY A 539 19.78 3.01 4.60
N SER A 540 18.45 3.13 4.56
CA SER A 540 17.68 3.09 3.30
C SER A 540 17.48 4.49 2.68
N GLY A 541 18.54 5.28 2.64
CA GLY A 541 18.53 6.61 2.05
C GLY A 541 19.74 6.78 1.14
N LEU A 542 19.44 6.91 -0.16
CA LEU A 542 20.28 6.76 -1.37
C LEU A 542 20.47 5.32 -1.83
#